data_AF-A0A379LJI7-F1
#
_entry.id   AF-A0A379LJI7-F1
#
_cell.length_a   1.000
_cell.length_b   1.000
_cell.length_c   1.000
_cell.angle_alpha   90.00
_cell.angle_beta   90.00
_cell.angle_gamma   90.00
#
_symmetry.space_group_name_H-M   'P 1'
#
loop_
_entity.id
_entity.type
_entity.pdbx_description
1 polymer ?
#
loop_
_entity_poly.entity_id
_entity_poly.type
_entity_poly.pdbx_seq_one_letter_code
_entity_poly.pdbx_strand_id
1 'polypeptide(L)'
;MSIELTPRQLKLVEQVLRDRFSSNTRKVNKTLLLLVDNGIGQSNGKTITYSDSDYEALHQLIQSNQRADNFVTPSELARAEDRLETAQYSRNEKYNRTHVFGKRIQAVALNTTLTLTHNGVTEVMPATPRGVLPSIESGCIDATEIKRLIIIENGQLMTHWHRWYHLLPKSWQQSVLMFRGFDDNVAMVYEIVKSLPVTTQLGLFFDLDLSGLRLMQSYINRSQCLNRPGIVGDSIF
;
A
#
# COMPACT_ATOMS: atom_id res chain seq x y z
N MET A 1 -36.41 -16.77 -9.49
CA MET A 1 -36.85 -15.55 -10.18
C MET A 1 -35.60 -14.86 -10.71
N SER A 2 -35.40 -14.76 -12.02
CA SER A 2 -34.13 -14.27 -12.61
C SER A 2 -34.28 -12.82 -13.07
N ILE A 3 -34.27 -11.88 -12.12
CA ILE A 3 -34.15 -10.46 -12.45
C ILE A 3 -32.68 -10.23 -12.78
N GLU A 4 -32.33 -9.83 -14.00
CA GLU A 4 -30.97 -9.44 -14.34
C GLU A 4 -30.71 -7.98 -13.94
N LEU A 5 -29.77 -7.76 -13.02
CA LEU A 5 -29.41 -6.45 -12.50
C LEU A 5 -28.09 -5.97 -13.11
N THR A 6 -28.07 -4.71 -13.53
CA THR A 6 -26.81 -4.04 -13.93
C THR A 6 -25.89 -3.84 -12.72
N PRO A 7 -24.56 -3.65 -12.92
CA PRO A 7 -23.61 -3.43 -11.82
C PRO A 7 -23.96 -2.26 -10.90
N ARG A 8 -24.56 -1.20 -11.46
CA ARG A 8 -25.01 -0.03 -10.69
C ARG A 8 -26.23 -0.37 -9.81
N GLN A 9 -27.10 -1.26 -10.28
CA GLN A 9 -28.26 -1.72 -9.53
C GLN A 9 -27.85 -2.70 -8.42
N LEU A 10 -26.91 -3.61 -8.69
CA LEU A 10 -26.36 -4.52 -7.67
C LEU A 10 -25.73 -3.78 -6.49
N LYS A 11 -24.90 -2.77 -6.76
CA LYS A 11 -24.28 -1.94 -5.71
C LYS A 11 -25.32 -1.26 -4.80
N LEU A 12 -26.45 -0.85 -5.37
CA LEU A 12 -27.53 -0.27 -4.60
C LEU A 12 -28.24 -1.34 -3.75
N VAL A 13 -28.46 -2.54 -4.28
CA VAL A 13 -29.02 -3.67 -3.50
C VAL A 13 -28.11 -4.04 -2.34
N GLU A 14 -26.80 -4.12 -2.56
CA GLU A 14 -25.79 -4.35 -1.50
C GLU A 14 -25.83 -3.26 -0.41
N GLN A 15 -26.07 -2.00 -0.80
CA GLN A 15 -26.24 -0.91 0.14
C GLN A 15 -27.51 -1.09 1.00
N VAL A 16 -28.62 -1.55 0.41
CA VAL A 16 -29.84 -1.86 1.16
C VAL A 16 -29.59 -2.98 2.18
N LEU A 17 -28.87 -4.03 1.80
CA LEU A 17 -28.49 -5.12 2.72
C LEU A 17 -27.59 -4.63 3.86
N ARG A 18 -26.56 -3.84 3.55
CA ARG A 18 -25.59 -3.33 4.53
C ARG A 18 -26.29 -2.51 5.62
N ASP A 19 -27.21 -1.67 5.20
CA ASP A 19 -27.85 -0.71 6.08
C ASP A 19 -29.12 -1.30 6.74
N ARG A 20 -29.37 -2.62 6.62
CA ARG A 20 -30.59 -3.30 7.15
C ARG A 20 -30.80 -3.09 8.65
N PHE A 21 -29.70 -3.02 9.41
CA PHE A 21 -29.73 -2.83 10.86
C PHE A 21 -29.87 -1.35 11.26
N SER A 22 -29.62 -0.42 10.34
CA SER A 22 -29.70 1.02 10.60
C SER A 22 -31.04 1.60 10.17
N SER A 23 -31.63 1.10 9.09
CA SER A 23 -32.98 1.47 8.67
C SER A 23 -33.54 0.47 7.67
N ASN A 24 -34.75 -0.02 7.96
CA ASN A 24 -35.52 -0.91 7.08
C ASN A 24 -36.30 -0.18 5.98
N THR A 25 -36.18 1.16 5.91
CA THR A 25 -36.97 2.00 5.02
C THR A 25 -36.08 2.84 4.13
N ARG A 26 -36.37 2.90 2.83
CA ARG A 26 -35.56 3.64 1.83
C ARG A 26 -36.42 4.58 1.02
N LYS A 27 -35.86 5.71 0.58
CA LYS A 27 -36.52 6.57 -0.41
C LYS A 27 -36.64 5.82 -1.74
N VAL A 28 -37.80 5.96 -2.38
CA VAL A 28 -38.08 5.35 -3.67
C VAL A 28 -37.06 5.79 -4.71
N ASN A 29 -36.54 4.82 -5.47
CA ASN A 29 -35.80 5.06 -6.70
C ASN A 29 -36.14 4.00 -7.74
N LYS A 30 -35.76 4.23 -9.00
CA LYS A 30 -36.12 3.34 -10.13
C LYS A 30 -35.68 1.88 -9.95
N THR A 31 -34.52 1.66 -9.32
CA THR A 31 -33.99 0.31 -9.07
C THR A 31 -34.76 -0.39 -7.95
N LEU A 32 -35.12 0.31 -6.88
CA LEU A 32 -35.87 -0.29 -5.79
C LEU A 32 -37.33 -0.52 -6.18
N LEU A 33 -37.89 0.32 -7.06
CA LEU A 33 -39.20 0.04 -7.68
C LEU A 33 -39.16 -1.24 -8.51
N LEU A 34 -38.10 -1.46 -9.30
CA LEU A 34 -37.91 -2.71 -10.02
C LEU A 34 -37.90 -3.93 -9.08
N LEU A 35 -37.35 -3.81 -7.87
CA LEU A 35 -37.38 -4.88 -6.85
C LEU A 35 -38.80 -5.10 -6.32
N VAL A 36 -39.53 -4.02 -6.01
CA VAL A 36 -40.92 -4.06 -5.57
C VAL A 36 -41.83 -4.68 -6.64
N ASP A 37 -41.64 -4.32 -7.91
CA ASP A 37 -42.38 -4.87 -9.06
C ASP A 37 -42.15 -6.38 -9.23
N ASN A 38 -41.05 -6.90 -8.66
CA ASN A 38 -40.73 -8.33 -8.61
C ASN A 38 -40.96 -8.94 -7.22
N GLY A 39 -41.73 -8.28 -6.36
CA GLY A 39 -42.17 -8.81 -5.07
C GLY A 39 -41.13 -8.75 -3.95
N ILE A 40 -40.10 -7.90 -4.07
CA ILE A 40 -39.10 -7.68 -3.02
C ILE A 40 -39.24 -6.26 -2.45
N GLY A 41 -39.74 -6.16 -1.23
CA GLY A 41 -40.07 -4.90 -0.55
C GLY A 41 -41.47 -4.39 -0.87
N GLN A 42 -41.97 -3.47 -0.03
CA GLN A 42 -43.29 -2.86 -0.17
C GLN A 42 -43.20 -1.34 -0.31
N SER A 43 -43.83 -0.77 -1.33
CA SER A 43 -43.86 0.68 -1.54
C SER A 43 -44.99 1.35 -0.75
N ASN A 44 -44.62 2.28 0.12
CA ASN A 44 -45.51 3.17 0.87
C ASN A 44 -45.49 4.59 0.26
N GLY A 45 -45.54 4.68 -1.07
CA GLY A 45 -45.60 5.93 -1.84
C GLY A 45 -44.24 6.64 -1.98
N LYS A 46 -43.69 7.20 -0.91
CA LYS A 46 -42.38 7.90 -0.93
C LYS A 46 -41.22 7.02 -0.45
N THR A 47 -41.54 5.89 0.16
CA THR A 47 -40.56 4.98 0.74
C THR A 47 -40.85 3.53 0.39
N ILE A 48 -39.83 2.69 0.50
CA ILE A 48 -39.90 1.24 0.37
C ILE A 48 -39.44 0.64 1.70
N THR A 49 -40.25 -0.26 2.25
CA THR A 49 -39.96 -0.99 3.48
C THR A 49 -39.66 -2.45 3.15
N TYR A 50 -38.66 -3.02 3.82
CA TYR A 50 -38.22 -4.39 3.63
C TYR A 50 -38.48 -5.23 4.88
N SER A 51 -39.01 -6.42 4.69
CA SER A 51 -39.11 -7.47 5.71
C SER A 51 -37.86 -8.35 5.75
N ASP A 52 -37.78 -9.26 6.73
CA ASP A 52 -36.69 -10.23 6.80
C ASP A 52 -36.68 -11.19 5.60
N SER A 53 -37.86 -11.59 5.11
CA SER A 53 -37.98 -12.41 3.90
C SER A 53 -37.52 -11.65 2.64
N ASP A 54 -37.71 -10.33 2.60
CA ASP A 54 -37.20 -9.51 1.49
C ASP A 54 -35.67 -9.47 1.51
N TYR A 55 -35.04 -9.39 2.69
CA TYR A 55 -33.59 -9.43 2.79
C TYR A 55 -33.00 -10.76 2.35
N GLU A 56 -33.65 -11.89 2.67
CA GLU A 56 -33.27 -13.20 2.15
C GLU A 56 -33.40 -13.25 0.62
N ALA A 57 -34.49 -12.70 0.07
CA ALA A 57 -34.69 -12.62 -1.38
C ALA A 57 -33.64 -11.73 -2.05
N LEU A 58 -33.23 -10.60 -1.44
CA LEU A 58 -32.14 -9.76 -1.95
C LEU A 58 -30.78 -10.48 -1.92
N HIS A 59 -30.51 -11.27 -0.87
CA HIS A 59 -29.32 -12.11 -0.80
C HIS A 59 -29.29 -13.15 -1.94
N GLN A 60 -30.39 -13.85 -2.16
CA GLN A 60 -30.52 -14.81 -3.27
C GLN A 60 -30.46 -14.14 -4.64
N LEU A 61 -30.99 -12.91 -4.75
CA LEU A 61 -30.96 -12.14 -5.98
C LEU A 61 -29.54 -11.71 -6.35
N ILE A 62 -28.74 -11.27 -5.38
CA ILE A 62 -27.32 -10.99 -5.58
C ILE A 62 -26.58 -12.27 -6.01
N GLN A 63 -26.81 -13.38 -5.31
CA GLN A 63 -26.18 -14.68 -5.62
C GLN A 63 -26.55 -15.23 -7.01
N SER A 64 -27.78 -15.01 -7.47
CA SER A 64 -28.22 -15.47 -8.79
C SER A 64 -27.76 -14.58 -9.95
N ASN A 65 -27.53 -13.28 -9.68
CA ASN A 65 -26.96 -12.33 -10.64
C ASN A 65 -25.44 -12.36 -10.72
N GLN A 66 -24.78 -12.98 -9.74
CA GLN A 66 -23.34 -13.12 -9.66
C GLN A 66 -23.02 -14.61 -9.83
N ARG A 67 -22.55 -15.01 -11.02
CA ARG A 67 -22.27 -16.41 -11.35
C ARG A 67 -21.37 -17.09 -10.29
N ALA A 68 -21.99 -17.96 -9.49
CA ALA A 68 -21.54 -19.15 -8.73
C ALA A 68 -20.14 -19.25 -8.07
N ASP A 69 -19.17 -18.40 -8.32
CA ASP A 69 -17.90 -18.39 -7.58
C ASP A 69 -17.70 -16.99 -6.99
N ASN A 70 -17.47 -16.90 -5.69
CA ASN A 70 -17.05 -15.72 -4.91
C ASN A 70 -18.18 -14.94 -4.21
N PHE A 71 -18.56 -15.41 -3.03
CA PHE A 71 -19.12 -14.53 -2.00
C PHE A 71 -17.94 -13.91 -1.22
N VAL A 72 -17.78 -12.59 -1.30
CA VAL A 72 -16.90 -11.81 -0.41
C VAL A 72 -17.68 -10.58 0.05
N THR A 73 -17.90 -10.46 1.35
CA THR A 73 -18.57 -9.30 1.94
C THR A 73 -17.69 -8.05 1.79
N PRO A 74 -18.28 -6.85 1.73
CA PRO A 74 -17.51 -5.59 1.70
C PRO A 74 -16.54 -5.41 2.87
N SER A 75 -16.78 -6.11 3.98
CA SER A 75 -15.92 -6.21 5.16
C SER A 75 -14.68 -7.09 4.95
N GLU A 76 -14.77 -8.12 4.11
CA GLU A 76 -13.63 -8.96 3.72
C GLU A 76 -12.79 -8.28 2.63
N LEU A 77 -13.43 -7.56 1.69
CA LEU A 77 -12.73 -6.70 0.73
C LEU A 77 -11.99 -5.52 1.39
N ALA A 78 -12.48 -5.06 2.55
CA ALA A 78 -11.81 -4.04 3.36
C ALA A 78 -10.62 -4.59 4.18
N ARG A 79 -10.52 -5.92 4.31
CA ARG A 79 -9.41 -6.63 4.98
C ARG A 79 -8.38 -7.21 4.02
N ALA A 80 -8.67 -7.28 2.72
CA ALA A 80 -7.71 -7.75 1.73
C ALA A 80 -6.57 -6.72 1.59
N GLU A 81 -5.37 -7.11 2.00
CA GLU A 81 -4.18 -6.24 2.02
C GLU A 81 -3.43 -6.26 0.66
N ASP A 82 -3.71 -7.24 -0.21
CA ASP A 82 -2.95 -7.46 -1.45
C ASP A 82 -3.81 -7.58 -2.74
N ARG A 83 -3.23 -7.14 -3.85
CA ARG A 83 -3.76 -7.26 -5.22
C ARG A 83 -3.91 -8.70 -5.66
N LEU A 84 -3.00 -9.57 -5.21
CA LEU A 84 -3.00 -10.97 -5.64
C LEU A 84 -4.22 -11.70 -5.09
N GLU A 85 -4.62 -11.38 -3.86
CA GLU A 85 -5.89 -11.82 -3.29
C GLU A 85 -7.05 -11.22 -4.08
N THR A 86 -7.07 -9.91 -4.30
CA THR A 86 -8.16 -9.24 -5.04
C THR A 86 -8.31 -9.70 -6.51
N ALA A 87 -7.22 -10.12 -7.17
CA ALA A 87 -7.19 -10.59 -8.54
C ALA A 87 -7.85 -11.97 -8.74
N GLN A 88 -7.99 -12.75 -7.66
CA GLN A 88 -8.79 -13.98 -7.69
C GLN A 88 -10.29 -13.69 -7.78
N TYR A 89 -10.72 -12.47 -7.46
CA TYR A 89 -12.13 -12.14 -7.20
C TYR A 89 -12.73 -11.10 -8.14
N SER A 90 -11.93 -10.34 -8.90
CA SER A 90 -12.43 -9.31 -9.82
C SER A 90 -11.54 -9.15 -11.06
N ARG A 91 -12.14 -9.25 -12.26
CA ARG A 91 -11.51 -8.87 -13.53
C ARG A 91 -11.41 -7.35 -13.74
N ASN A 92 -11.99 -6.55 -12.84
CA ASN A 92 -12.13 -5.11 -13.03
C ASN A 92 -11.34 -4.34 -11.96
N GLU A 93 -10.16 -3.86 -12.37
CA GLU A 93 -9.15 -3.16 -11.56
C GLU A 93 -9.64 -1.85 -10.89
N LYS A 94 -10.82 -1.36 -11.29
CA LYS A 94 -11.37 -0.05 -10.92
C LYS A 94 -12.01 0.04 -9.53
N TYR A 95 -11.99 -1.04 -8.73
CA TYR A 95 -12.52 -1.06 -7.36
C TYR A 95 -11.47 -0.90 -6.26
N ASN A 96 -10.17 -0.80 -6.60
CA ASN A 96 -9.12 -0.59 -5.61
C ASN A 96 -9.13 0.85 -5.07
N ARG A 97 -9.58 1.00 -3.82
CA ARG A 97 -9.34 2.21 -3.01
C ARG A 97 -8.09 2.13 -2.14
N THR A 98 -7.35 1.03 -2.22
CA THR A 98 -6.10 0.80 -1.51
C THR A 98 -4.93 0.88 -2.49
N HIS A 99 -3.94 1.72 -2.17
CA HIS A 99 -2.69 1.83 -2.92
C HIS A 99 -1.96 0.48 -2.84
N VAL A 100 -2.03 -0.31 -3.91
CA VAL A 100 -1.48 -1.68 -3.90
C VAL A 100 0.05 -1.74 -4.02
N PHE A 101 0.67 -0.58 -4.10
CA PHE A 101 2.11 -0.39 -3.93
C PHE A 101 2.41 0.54 -2.75
N GLY A 102 1.42 0.86 -1.91
CA GLY A 102 1.46 1.94 -0.93
C GLY A 102 2.45 1.74 0.22
N LYS A 103 3.14 0.59 0.27
CA LYS A 103 4.09 0.29 1.34
C LYS A 103 5.32 -0.46 0.85
N ARG A 104 5.94 -0.02 -0.26
CA ARG A 104 7.18 -0.63 -0.75
C ARG A 104 8.32 0.39 -0.83
N ILE A 105 9.49 -0.05 -0.39
CA ILE A 105 10.72 0.72 -0.36
C ILE A 105 11.63 0.21 -1.47
N GLN A 106 12.14 1.12 -2.28
CA GLN A 106 13.18 0.77 -3.23
C GLN A 106 14.53 0.80 -2.52
N ALA A 107 15.20 -0.34 -2.48
CA ALA A 107 16.48 -0.48 -1.81
C ALA A 107 17.44 -1.36 -2.60
N VAL A 108 18.72 -0.99 -2.60
CA VAL A 108 19.80 -1.64 -3.34
C VAL A 108 20.93 -1.95 -2.37
N ALA A 109 21.41 -3.19 -2.36
CA ALA A 109 22.57 -3.60 -1.61
C ALA A 109 23.83 -3.50 -2.49
N LEU A 110 24.61 -2.43 -2.36
CA LEU A 110 25.86 -2.23 -3.11
C LEU A 110 26.99 -3.04 -2.49
N ASN A 111 27.49 -4.06 -3.20
CA ASN A 111 28.61 -4.90 -2.77
C ASN A 111 28.53 -5.36 -1.30
N THR A 112 27.30 -5.54 -0.82
CA THR A 112 26.93 -5.92 0.54
C THR A 112 25.67 -6.78 0.47
N THR A 113 25.26 -7.36 1.58
CA THR A 113 23.96 -8.03 1.70
C THR A 113 22.95 -7.12 2.39
N LEU A 114 21.67 -7.46 2.25
CA LEU A 114 20.57 -6.87 3.00
C LEU A 114 19.71 -7.98 3.61
N THR A 115 19.58 -7.96 4.92
CA THR A 115 18.74 -8.93 5.64
C THR A 115 17.28 -8.55 5.53
N LEU A 116 16.44 -9.52 5.18
CA LEU A 116 15.01 -9.38 5.06
C LEU A 116 14.32 -10.35 6.02
N THR A 117 13.38 -9.87 6.83
CA THR A 117 12.60 -10.68 7.78
C THR A 117 11.12 -10.54 7.48
N HIS A 118 10.46 -11.63 7.11
CA HIS A 118 9.03 -11.65 6.82
C HIS A 118 8.37 -12.86 7.51
N ASN A 119 7.31 -12.63 8.28
CA ASN A 119 6.60 -13.66 9.04
C ASN A 119 7.51 -14.56 9.90
N GLY A 120 8.56 -13.98 10.50
CA GLY A 120 9.53 -14.69 11.34
C GLY A 120 10.57 -15.50 10.57
N VAL A 121 10.53 -15.50 9.24
CA VAL A 121 11.57 -16.09 8.38
C VAL A 121 12.54 -14.99 7.96
N THR A 122 13.82 -15.21 8.24
CA THR A 122 14.90 -14.30 7.86
C THR A 122 15.67 -14.85 6.68
N GLU A 123 15.78 -14.05 5.63
CA GLU A 123 16.52 -14.33 4.41
C GLU A 123 17.55 -13.23 4.15
N VAL A 124 18.60 -13.56 3.42
CA VAL A 124 19.67 -12.61 3.08
C VAL A 124 19.62 -12.33 1.59
N MET A 125 19.24 -11.11 1.23
CA MET A 125 19.37 -10.63 -0.14
C MET A 125 20.86 -10.40 -0.45
N PRO A 126 21.41 -11.02 -1.51
CA PRO A 126 22.79 -10.76 -1.91
C PRO A 126 22.95 -9.35 -2.48
N ALA A 127 24.21 -9.00 -2.82
CA ALA A 127 24.48 -7.76 -3.55
C ALA A 127 23.58 -7.64 -4.77
N THR A 128 22.92 -6.49 -4.91
CA THR A 128 21.92 -6.30 -5.95
C THR A 128 22.59 -6.34 -7.32
N PRO A 129 22.12 -7.20 -8.25
CA PRO A 129 22.68 -7.26 -9.59
C PRO A 129 22.53 -5.93 -10.33
N ARG A 130 23.50 -5.58 -11.17
CA ARG A 130 23.48 -4.34 -11.96
C ARG A 130 22.19 -4.23 -12.78
N GLY A 131 21.58 -3.05 -12.77
CA GLY A 131 20.34 -2.77 -13.49
C GLY A 131 19.06 -3.27 -12.81
N VAL A 132 19.18 -3.95 -11.66
CA VAL A 132 18.02 -4.37 -10.86
C VAL A 132 17.71 -3.30 -9.81
N LEU A 133 16.43 -2.98 -9.65
CA LEU A 133 15.93 -2.08 -8.61
C LEU A 133 14.86 -2.83 -7.79
N PRO A 134 15.24 -3.47 -6.68
CA PRO A 134 14.29 -4.19 -5.82
C PRO A 134 13.26 -3.24 -5.20
N SER A 135 12.01 -3.71 -5.14
CA SER A 135 10.91 -3.04 -4.43
C SER A 135 10.46 -3.93 -3.27
N ILE A 136 10.98 -3.64 -2.09
CA ILE A 136 10.86 -4.45 -0.89
C ILE A 136 9.65 -3.97 -0.08
N GLU A 137 8.88 -4.90 0.48
CA GLU A 137 7.76 -4.55 1.34
C GLU A 137 8.22 -3.88 2.64
N SER A 138 7.43 -2.92 3.12
CA SER A 138 7.67 -2.24 4.38
C SER A 138 7.70 -3.21 5.55
N GLY A 139 8.62 -3.01 6.49
CA GLY A 139 8.76 -3.90 7.66
C GLY A 139 9.52 -5.18 7.38
N CYS A 140 9.77 -5.54 6.10
CA CYS A 140 10.64 -6.67 5.78
C CYS A 140 12.12 -6.35 5.94
N ILE A 141 12.54 -5.08 5.87
CA ILE A 141 13.96 -4.72 5.97
C ILE A 141 14.41 -4.80 7.43
N ASP A 142 15.34 -5.70 7.71
CA ASP A 142 16.05 -5.73 8.98
C ASP A 142 17.25 -4.79 8.92
N ALA A 143 17.17 -3.72 9.70
CA ALA A 143 18.16 -2.64 9.71
C ALA A 143 19.37 -2.92 10.62
N THR A 144 19.34 -4.00 11.42
CA THR A 144 20.32 -4.26 12.49
C THR A 144 21.74 -4.48 11.98
N GLU A 145 21.91 -5.06 10.79
CA GLU A 145 23.21 -5.36 10.19
C GLU A 145 23.67 -4.29 9.17
N ILE A 146 22.88 -3.24 8.94
CA ILE A 146 23.23 -2.19 7.99
C ILE A 146 24.34 -1.32 8.56
N LYS A 147 25.55 -1.42 8.00
CA LYS A 147 26.70 -0.59 8.41
C LYS A 147 26.70 0.80 7.80
N ARG A 148 26.21 0.93 6.57
CA ARG A 148 26.12 2.19 5.82
C ARG A 148 24.83 2.25 5.03
N LEU A 149 24.07 3.31 5.22
CA LEU A 149 22.85 3.60 4.48
C LEU A 149 23.03 4.93 3.74
N ILE A 150 22.70 4.98 2.45
CA ILE A 150 22.61 6.24 1.69
C ILE A 150 21.14 6.43 1.31
N ILE A 151 20.57 7.56 1.73
CA ILE A 151 19.21 7.94 1.35
C ILE A 151 19.27 8.83 0.13
N ILE A 152 18.51 8.48 -0.90
CA ILE A 152 18.49 9.17 -2.18
C ILE A 152 17.12 9.82 -2.37
N GLU A 153 17.11 11.13 -2.67
CA GLU A 153 15.91 11.87 -3.06
C GLU A 153 15.51 11.67 -4.50
N ASN A 154 16.49 11.62 -5.40
CA ASN A 154 16.23 11.66 -6.83
C ASN A 154 15.96 10.25 -7.37
N GLY A 155 14.73 10.00 -7.83
CA GLY A 155 14.32 8.69 -8.36
C GLY A 155 15.06 8.31 -9.65
N GLN A 156 15.45 9.29 -10.47
CA GLN A 156 16.26 9.05 -11.66
C GLN A 156 17.67 8.58 -11.29
N LEU A 157 18.24 9.16 -10.23
CA LEU A 157 19.52 8.71 -9.69
C LEU A 157 19.41 7.26 -9.18
N MET A 158 18.37 6.95 -8.40
CA MET A 158 18.13 5.60 -7.90
C MET A 158 17.99 4.56 -9.02
N THR A 159 17.18 4.84 -10.05
CA THR A 159 16.99 3.91 -11.19
C THR A 159 18.26 3.64 -11.99
N HIS A 160 19.21 4.57 -11.97
CA HIS A 160 20.49 4.45 -12.67
C HIS A 160 21.68 4.21 -11.72
N TRP A 161 21.45 3.71 -10.50
CA TRP A 161 22.50 3.46 -9.49
C TRP A 161 23.74 2.76 -10.03
N HIS A 162 23.53 1.77 -10.91
CA HIS A 162 24.59 0.96 -11.51
C HIS A 162 25.57 1.77 -12.38
N ARG A 163 25.17 2.98 -12.81
CA ARG A 163 25.99 3.88 -13.64
C ARG A 163 26.87 4.81 -12.83
N TRP A 164 26.60 5.04 -11.55
CA TRP A 164 27.32 6.07 -10.77
C TRP A 164 27.83 5.57 -9.42
N TYR A 165 27.42 4.40 -8.91
CA TYR A 165 27.88 3.91 -7.60
C TYR A 165 29.41 3.83 -7.47
N HIS A 166 30.13 3.64 -8.59
CA HIS A 166 31.59 3.57 -8.63
C HIS A 166 32.27 4.93 -8.36
N LEU A 167 31.52 6.03 -8.48
CA LEU A 167 31.96 7.39 -8.17
C LEU A 167 31.91 7.68 -6.67
N LEU A 168 31.17 6.87 -5.88
CA LEU A 168 31.17 6.99 -4.43
C LEU A 168 32.57 6.68 -3.88
N PRO A 169 32.96 7.29 -2.74
CA PRO A 169 34.18 6.91 -2.05
C PRO A 169 34.20 5.40 -1.77
N LYS A 170 35.38 4.77 -1.83
CA LYS A 170 35.52 3.30 -1.70
C LYS A 170 34.81 2.72 -0.47
N SER A 171 34.84 3.43 0.66
CA SER A 171 34.15 3.03 1.90
C SER A 171 32.62 2.98 1.76
N TRP A 172 32.04 3.81 0.90
CA TRP A 172 30.60 3.92 0.65
C TRP A 172 30.12 3.03 -0.50
N GLN A 173 31.02 2.43 -1.27
CA GLN A 173 30.65 1.43 -2.30
C GLN A 173 30.16 0.10 -1.70
N GLN A 174 30.29 -0.07 -0.38
CA GLN A 174 29.66 -1.11 0.42
C GLN A 174 28.57 -0.48 1.30
N SER A 175 27.42 -0.19 0.70
CA SER A 175 26.30 0.47 1.38
C SER A 175 24.96 -0.05 0.88
N VAL A 176 23.93 0.18 1.67
CA VAL A 176 22.55 0.08 1.21
C VAL A 176 22.14 1.44 0.66
N LEU A 177 21.67 1.50 -0.58
CA LEU A 177 20.98 2.68 -1.10
C LEU A 177 19.49 2.52 -0.83
N MET A 178 18.84 3.60 -0.44
CA MET A 178 17.40 3.61 -0.21
C MET A 178 16.77 4.87 -0.80
N PHE A 179 15.76 4.68 -1.63
CA PHE A 179 14.98 5.79 -2.15
C PHE A 179 14.00 6.27 -1.10
N ARG A 180 13.98 7.58 -0.80
CA ARG A 180 13.01 8.14 0.15
C ARG A 180 11.57 8.05 -0.33
N GLY A 181 11.36 8.08 -1.65
CA GLY A 181 10.04 8.19 -2.25
C GLY A 181 9.27 9.46 -1.89
N PHE A 182 7.95 9.36 -2.05
CA PHE A 182 6.97 10.41 -1.75
C PHE A 182 5.95 9.87 -0.73
N ASP A 183 5.32 10.79 0.01
CA ASP A 183 4.24 10.50 0.96
C ASP A 183 4.56 9.35 1.94
N ASP A 184 3.83 8.22 1.85
CA ASP A 184 3.97 7.08 2.75
C ASP A 184 5.39 6.48 2.76
N ASN A 185 6.11 6.54 1.63
CA ASN A 185 7.49 6.06 1.53
C ASN A 185 8.43 6.81 2.46
N VAL A 186 8.19 8.10 2.64
CA VAL A 186 9.02 8.96 3.49
C VAL A 186 8.88 8.52 4.96
N ALA A 187 7.65 8.25 5.41
CA ALA A 187 7.41 7.76 6.77
C ALA A 187 8.09 6.41 7.02
N MET A 188 7.99 5.48 6.08
CA MET A 188 8.60 4.14 6.21
C MET A 188 10.14 4.20 6.25
N VAL A 189 10.74 5.01 5.38
CA VAL A 189 12.20 5.21 5.37
C VAL A 189 12.67 5.82 6.68
N TYR A 190 11.88 6.74 7.29
CA TYR A 190 12.21 7.24 8.62
C TYR A 190 12.18 6.17 9.70
N GLU A 191 11.20 5.26 9.69
CA GLU A 191 11.17 4.18 10.67
C GLU A 191 12.38 3.25 10.54
N ILE A 192 12.83 2.97 9.32
CA ILE A 192 14.10 2.25 9.10
C ILE A 192 15.28 3.05 9.66
N VAL A 193 15.36 4.35 9.37
CA VAL A 193 16.46 5.18 9.88
C VAL A 193 16.50 5.18 11.40
N LYS A 194 15.34 5.15 12.08
CA LYS A 194 15.25 5.06 13.54
C LYS A 194 15.74 3.71 14.07
N SER A 195 15.46 2.61 13.38
CA SER A 195 15.87 1.26 13.79
C SER A 195 17.35 0.93 13.50
N LEU A 196 18.06 1.77 12.73
CA LEU A 196 19.48 1.57 12.48
C LEU A 196 20.30 1.58 13.79
N PRO A 197 21.32 0.71 13.92
CA PRO A 197 22.32 0.79 14.97
C PRO A 197 22.99 2.17 15.04
N VAL A 198 23.40 2.59 16.25
CA VAL A 198 24.12 3.86 16.48
C VAL A 198 25.45 3.92 15.70
N THR A 199 26.04 2.76 15.42
CA THR A 199 27.28 2.61 14.64
C THR A 199 27.10 2.77 13.14
N THR A 200 25.86 2.83 12.66
CA THR A 200 25.54 2.96 11.23
C THR A 200 25.89 4.34 10.71
N GLN A 201 26.65 4.41 9.63
CA GLN A 201 26.90 5.67 8.93
C GLN A 201 25.74 5.99 7.99
N LEU A 202 25.18 7.19 8.09
CA LEU A 202 24.07 7.65 7.26
C LEU A 202 24.55 8.72 6.28
N GLY A 203 24.50 8.40 4.99
CA GLY A 203 24.73 9.33 3.88
C GLY A 203 23.40 9.88 3.35
N LEU A 204 23.38 11.15 2.95
CA LEU A 204 22.21 11.81 2.39
C LEU A 204 22.58 12.36 1.01
N PHE A 205 21.87 11.89 -0.03
CA PHE A 205 22.07 12.30 -1.41
C PHE A 205 20.80 13.03 -1.91
N PHE A 206 20.80 14.35 -1.76
CA PHE A 206 19.68 15.25 -2.04
C PHE A 206 20.12 16.34 -3.01
N ASP A 207 19.16 16.92 -3.72
CA ASP A 207 19.48 18.01 -4.63
C ASP A 207 19.95 19.24 -3.82
N LEU A 208 20.96 19.96 -4.32
CA LEU A 208 21.53 21.13 -3.63
C LEU A 208 20.67 22.38 -3.85
N ASP A 209 19.41 22.31 -3.41
CA ASP A 209 18.48 23.43 -3.38
C ASP A 209 17.88 23.61 -1.96
N LEU A 210 17.05 24.65 -1.80
CA LEU A 210 16.43 24.91 -0.50
C LEU A 210 15.53 23.77 -0.01
N SER A 211 14.89 23.03 -0.91
CA SER A 211 14.02 21.91 -0.57
C SER A 211 14.85 20.72 -0.11
N GLY A 212 15.86 20.33 -0.88
CA GLY A 212 16.80 19.25 -0.55
C GLY A 212 17.51 19.51 0.77
N LEU A 213 18.01 20.73 1.01
CA LEU A 213 18.62 21.11 2.29
C LEU A 213 17.64 21.00 3.47
N ARG A 214 16.37 21.40 3.31
CA ARG A 214 15.34 21.23 4.34
C ARG A 214 15.07 19.76 4.62
N LEU A 215 15.04 18.92 3.59
CA LEU A 215 14.86 17.48 3.75
C LEU A 215 16.06 16.86 4.46
N MET A 216 17.29 17.21 4.09
CA MET A 216 18.50 16.77 4.79
C MET A 216 18.44 17.14 6.28
N GLN A 217 18.12 18.39 6.60
CA GLN A 217 17.98 18.84 7.99
C GLN A 217 16.97 18.00 8.77
N SER A 218 15.88 17.56 8.14
CA SER A 218 14.88 16.72 8.81
C SER A 218 15.42 15.33 9.18
N TYR A 219 16.28 14.72 8.34
CA TYR A 219 16.97 13.48 8.68
C TYR A 219 18.02 13.71 9.77
N ILE A 220 18.75 14.83 9.71
CA ILE A 220 19.79 15.17 10.70
C ILE A 220 19.16 15.38 12.08
N ASN A 221 18.15 16.23 12.20
CA ASN A 221 17.50 16.52 13.49
C ASN A 221 16.94 15.25 14.13
N ARG A 222 16.30 14.40 13.33
CA ARG A 222 15.67 13.17 13.82
C ARG A 222 16.68 12.07 14.16
N SER A 223 17.85 12.07 13.53
CA SER A 223 18.95 11.14 13.88
C SER A 223 19.80 11.64 15.05
N GLN A 224 19.88 12.96 15.28
CA GLN A 224 20.53 13.55 16.47
C GLN A 224 19.72 13.33 17.75
N CYS A 225 18.39 13.31 17.69
CA CYS A 225 17.56 12.88 18.82
C CYS A 225 17.84 11.44 19.29
N LEU A 226 18.65 10.67 18.55
CA LEU A 226 19.06 9.30 18.88
C LEU A 226 20.53 9.20 19.39
N ASN A 227 21.19 10.30 19.76
CA ASN A 227 22.59 10.32 20.24
C ASN A 227 23.58 9.59 19.31
N ARG A 228 23.59 9.93 18.02
CA ARG A 228 24.48 9.31 17.03
C ARG A 228 25.74 10.15 16.75
N PRO A 229 26.96 9.65 17.03
CA PRO A 229 28.18 10.30 16.56
C PRO A 229 28.44 9.88 15.11
N GLY A 230 28.45 10.84 14.17
CA GLY A 230 28.92 10.58 12.80
C GLY A 230 27.94 10.86 11.67
N ILE A 231 27.03 11.84 11.80
CA ILE A 231 26.44 12.48 10.62
C ILE A 231 27.56 13.29 9.96
N VAL A 232 28.33 12.63 9.11
CA VAL A 232 29.27 13.31 8.24
C VAL A 232 28.44 13.85 7.09
N GLY A 233 28.07 15.12 7.19
CA GLY A 233 27.55 15.90 6.07
C GLY A 233 28.66 16.19 5.07
N ASP A 234 29.32 15.15 4.56
CA ASP A 234 30.15 15.28 3.38
C ASP A 234 29.17 15.36 2.21
N SER A 235 29.00 16.57 1.69
CA SER A 235 28.41 16.79 0.38
C SER A 235 29.24 15.99 -0.64
N ILE A 236 28.76 14.80 -0.98
CA ILE A 236 29.31 14.04 -2.10
C ILE A 236 28.72 14.73 -3.33
N PHE A 237 29.56 15.52 -4.00
CA PHE A 237 29.25 16.30 -5.20
C PHE A 237 28.57 15.48 -6.29
#